data_AF-A0A3D1R2Y1-F1
#
_entry.id   AF-A0A3D1R2Y1-F1
#
_cell.length_a   1.000
_cell.length_b   1.000
_cell.length_c   1.000
_cell.angle_alpha   90.00
_cell.angle_beta   90.00
_cell.angle_gamma   90.00
#
_symmetry.space_group_name_H-M   'P 1'
#
loop_
_entity.id
_entity.type
_entity.pdbx_description
1 polymer ?
#
loop_
_entity_poly.entity_id
_entity_poly.type
_entity_poly.pdbx_seq_one_letter_code
_entity_poly.pdbx_strand_id
1 'polypeptide(L)' 'MKLPRREAEIARLVASGLSDLNIAQHLSLSENTVGSHLRRIYAKLGCHSRVEIAALLGAHRGLVDRGDAG' A
#
# COMPACT_ATOMS: atom_id res chain seq x y z
N MET A 1 14.12 -1.45 11.59
CA MET A 1 13.33 -2.63 11.13
C MET A 1 13.24 -2.58 9.61
N LYS A 2 13.64 -3.64 8.90
CA LYS A 2 13.68 -3.65 7.42
C LYS A 2 12.36 -4.21 6.89
N LEU A 3 11.71 -3.53 5.96
CA LEU A 3 10.60 -4.14 5.23
C LEU A 3 11.17 -5.22 4.29
N PRO A 4 10.67 -6.47 4.35
CA PRO A 4 10.97 -7.48 3.34
C PRO A 4 10.57 -6.96 1.97
N ARG A 5 11.25 -7.43 0.92
CA ARG A 5 11.15 -6.92 -0.45
C ARG A 5 9.70 -6.72 -0.90
N ARG A 6 8.83 -7.69 -0.60
CA ARG A 6 7.41 -7.66 -0.97
C ARG A 6 6.61 -6.60 -0.23
N GLU A 7 6.85 -6.41 1.06
CA GLU A 7 6.16 -5.38 1.85
C GLU A 7 6.61 -3.97 1.44
N ALA A 8 7.89 -3.80 1.11
CA ALA A 8 8.39 -2.53 0.60
C ALA A 8 7.80 -2.18 -0.78
N GLU A 9 7.65 -3.18 -1.65
CA GLU A 9 7.02 -3.03 -2.97
C GLU A 9 5.54 -2.62 -2.85
N ILE A 10 4.79 -3.32 -1.99
CA ILE A 10 3.39 -2.98 -1.70
C ILE A 10 3.29 -1.57 -1.11
N ALA A 11 4.11 -1.22 -0.12
CA ALA A 11 4.07 0.12 0.50
C ALA A 11 4.33 1.24 -0.52
N ARG A 12 5.22 1.04 -1.50
CA ARG A 12 5.46 2.01 -2.58
C ARG A 12 4.27 2.16 -3.52
N LEU A 13 3.61 1.06 -3.89
CA LEU A 13 2.42 1.10 -4.75
C LEU A 13 1.25 1.79 -4.05
N VAL A 14 1.06 1.51 -2.75
CA VAL A 14 0.08 2.19 -1.90
C VAL A 14 0.35 3.68 -1.83
N ALA A 15 1.61 4.07 -1.61
CA ALA A 15 2.04 5.46 -1.59
C ALA A 15 1.87 6.15 -2.95
N SER A 16 1.89 5.40 -4.04
CA SER A 16 1.60 5.88 -5.40
C SER A 16 0.11 6.00 -5.70
N GLY A 17 -0.76 5.64 -4.74
CA GLY A 17 -2.21 5.77 -4.85
C GLY A 17 -2.95 4.54 -5.38
N LEU A 18 -2.28 3.41 -5.65
CA LEU A 18 -2.94 2.22 -6.20
C LEU A 18 -3.87 1.55 -5.18
N SER A 19 -5.04 1.08 -5.61
CA SER A 19 -5.94 0.25 -4.80
C SER A 19 -5.39 -1.15 -4.55
N ASP A 20 -5.95 -1.85 -3.56
CA ASP A 20 -5.55 -3.22 -3.23
C ASP A 20 -5.76 -4.18 -4.42
N LEU A 21 -6.81 -3.95 -5.21
CA LEU A 21 -7.07 -4.66 -6.47
C LEU A 21 -5.97 -4.42 -7.50
N ASN A 22 -5.61 -3.17 -7.77
CA ASN A 22 -4.53 -2.90 -8.73
C ASN A 22 -3.20 -3.45 -8.22
N ILE A 23 -2.89 -3.32 -6.94
CA ILE A 23 -1.68 -3.89 -6.34
C ILE A 23 -1.69 -5.42 -6.51
N ALA A 24 -2.82 -6.07 -6.26
CA ALA A 24 -2.99 -7.50 -6.42
C ALA A 24 -2.71 -7.92 -7.87
N GLN A 25 -3.27 -7.21 -8.86
CA GLN A 25 -3.00 -7.44 -10.28
C GLN A 25 -1.54 -7.21 -10.65
N HIS A 26 -0.96 -6.07 -10.27
CA HIS A 26 0.43 -5.70 -10.54
C HIS A 26 1.42 -6.73 -9.99
N LEU A 27 1.09 -7.33 -8.85
CA LEU A 27 1.97 -8.25 -8.14
C LEU A 27 1.60 -9.72 -8.36
N SER A 28 0.56 -10.02 -9.14
CA SER A 28 -0.01 -11.37 -9.29
C SER A 28 -0.33 -12.03 -7.93
N LEU A 29 -1.00 -11.27 -7.07
CA LEU A 29 -1.53 -11.70 -5.77
C LEU A 29 -3.06 -11.62 -5.78
N SER A 30 -3.68 -12.13 -4.72
CA SER A 30 -5.08 -11.83 -4.39
C SER A 30 -5.15 -10.62 -3.44
N GLU A 31 -6.27 -9.89 -3.49
CA GLU A 31 -6.53 -8.72 -2.62
C GLU A 31 -6.39 -9.06 -1.13
N ASN A 32 -6.85 -10.27 -0.73
CA ASN A 32 -6.70 -10.73 0.65
C ASN A 32 -5.23 -10.91 1.06
N THR A 33 -4.37 -11.35 0.14
CA THR A 33 -2.92 -11.42 0.38
C THR A 33 -2.33 -10.01 0.49
N VAL A 34 -2.74 -9.07 -0.35
CA VAL A 34 -2.34 -7.65 -0.23
C VAL A 34 -2.76 -7.07 1.12
N GLY A 35 -4.02 -7.25 1.53
CA GLY A 35 -4.52 -6.81 2.85
C GLY A 35 -3.78 -7.45 4.03
N SER A 36 -3.31 -8.68 3.89
CA SER A 36 -2.48 -9.36 4.90
C SER A 36 -1.07 -8.74 4.99
N HIS A 37 -0.48 -8.40 3.85
CA HIS A 37 0.78 -7.65 3.82
C HIS A 37 0.61 -6.23 4.37
N LEU A 38 -0.48 -5.53 4.04
CA LEU A 38 -0.78 -4.20 4.56
C LEU A 38 -0.90 -4.19 6.07
N ARG A 39 -1.60 -5.15 6.68
CA ARG A 39 -1.67 -5.30 8.14
C ARG A 39 -0.30 -5.41 8.79
N ARG A 40 0.62 -6.16 8.16
CA ARG A 40 2.01 -6.24 8.62
C ARG A 40 2.71 -4.90 8.43
N ILE A 41 2.62 -4.29 7.26
CA ILE A 41 3.23 -2.98 6.97
C ILE A 41 2.79 -1.92 7.98
N TYR A 42 1.48 -1.83 8.26
CA TYR A 42 0.91 -0.93 9.28
C TYR A 42 1.55 -1.17 10.64
N ALA A 43 1.58 -2.41 11.12
CA ALA A 43 2.22 -2.75 12.40
C ALA A 43 3.73 -2.45 12.41
N LYS A 44 4.42 -2.63 11.28
CA LYS A 44 5.87 -2.40 11.16
C LYS A 44 6.26 -0.93 11.08
N LEU A 45 5.42 -0.12 10.44
CA LEU A 45 5.66 1.32 10.24
C LEU A 45 4.98 2.18 11.31
N GLY A 46 4.10 1.61 12.13
CA GLY A 46 3.29 2.37 13.10
C GLY A 46 2.25 3.25 12.42
N CYS A 47 1.79 2.86 11.22
CA CYS A 47 0.77 3.59 10.47
C CYS A 47 -0.60 2.94 10.67
N HIS A 48 -1.66 3.74 10.65
CA HIS A 48 -3.05 3.27 10.74
C HIS A 48 -3.81 3.44 9.43
N SER A 49 -3.24 4.13 8.45
CA SER A 49 -3.85 4.40 7.16
C SER A 49 -2.86 4.40 6.01
N ARG A 50 -3.35 4.09 4.81
CA ARG A 50 -2.60 4.22 3.56
C ARG A 50 -2.06 5.64 3.31
N VAL A 51 -2.81 6.64 3.79
CA VAL A 51 -2.41 8.06 3.77
C VAL A 51 -1.12 8.28 4.57
N GLU A 52 -1.04 7.67 5.75
CA GLU A 52 0.16 7.75 6.59
C GLU A 52 1.35 7.02 5.95
N ILE A 53 1.12 5.87 5.29
CA ILE A 53 2.17 5.21 4.50
C ILE A 53 2.69 6.15 3.40
N ALA A 54 1.79 6.81 2.66
CA ALA A 54 2.15 7.72 1.60
C ALA A 54 2.93 8.94 2.12
N ALA A 55 2.49 9.51 3.24
CA ALA A 55 3.18 10.61 3.92
C ALA A 55 4.59 10.18 4.39
N LEU A 56 4.70 9.01 5.01
CA LEU A 56 5.97 8.47 5.52
C LEU A 56 6.97 8.18 4.40
N LEU A 57 6.50 7.73 3.24
CA LEU A 57 7.34 7.47 2.07
C LEU A 57 7.62 8.72 1.21
N GLY A 58 7.15 9.90 1.63
CA GLY A 58 7.38 11.16 0.92
C GLY A 58 6.63 11.26 -0.41
N ALA A 59 5.58 10.46 -0.60
CA ALA A 59 4.72 10.53 -1.78
C ALA A 59 3.76 11.72 -1.66
N HIS A 60 4.29 12.93 -1.79
CA HIS A 60 3.50 14.15 -1.90
C HIS A 60 2.99 14.32 -3.33
N ARG A 61 2.03 13.49 -3.75
CA ARG A 61 1.22 13.79 -4.94
C ARG A 61 -0.07 12.99 -4.98
N GLY A 62 -1.14 13.63 -4.50
CA GLY A 62 -2.52 13.25 -4.81
C GLY A 62 -2.95 11.90 -4.29
N LEU A 63 -3.21 11.80 -2.98
CA LEU A 63 -4.12 10.79 -2.40
C LEU A 63 -5.57 11.07 -2.79
N VAL A 64 -5.79 11.46 -4.06
CA VAL A 64 -7.12 11.56 -4.60
C VAL A 64 -7.61 10.13 -4.72
N ASP A 65 -8.45 9.76 -3.77
CA ASP A 65 -9.51 8.78 -3.96
C ASP A 65 -10.30 9.21 -5.21
N ARG A 66 -9.77 8.91 -6.39
CA ARG A 66 -10.52 8.97 -7.64
C ARG A 66 -10.88 7.53 -7.94
N GLY A 67 -12.02 7.15 -7.38
CA GLY A 67 -12.83 6.00 -7.68
C GLY A 67 -12.21 4.98 -8.61
N ASP A 68 -11.71 3.90 -8.03
CA ASP A 68 -11.85 2.61 -8.69
C ASP A 68 -13.34 2.27 -8.63
N ALA A 69 -14.04 2.66 -9.69
CA ALA A 69 -15.38 2.20 -9.99
C ALA A 69 -15.37 0.66 -10.05
N GLY A 70 -15.83 0.06 -8.96
CA GLY A 70 -16.47 -1.25 -8.91
C GLY A 70 -17.94 -1.07 -8.62
#